data_AF-A0A961S4P7-F1
#
_entry.id   AF-A0A961S4P7-F1
#
_cell.length_a   1.000
_cell.length_b   1.000
_cell.length_c   1.000
_cell.angle_alpha   90.00
_cell.angle_beta   90.00
_cell.angle_gamma   90.00
#
_symmetry.space_group_name_H-M   'P 1'
#
loop_
_entity.id
_entity.type
_entity.pdbx_description
1 polymer ?
#
loop_
_entity_poly.entity_id
_entity_poly.type
_entity_poly.pdbx_seq_one_letter_code
_entity_poly.pdbx_strand_id
1 'polypeptide(L)'
;MTKTPDYISEKKFLEELRRYQKGSVSRRHFLGVTGLGLATAVMGSAVPGLRPRKAFAEGLSGTVNFTTWPNYFAQENLDNFTAKT
;
A
#
# COMPACT_ATOMS: atom_id res chain seq x y z
N MET A 1 34.76 15.76 -13.51
CA MET A 1 33.96 14.67 -12.91
C MET A 1 33.63 15.06 -11.47
N THR A 2 32.38 15.44 -11.21
CA THR A 2 31.90 15.83 -9.87
C THR A 2 31.93 14.60 -8.95
N LYS A 3 32.68 14.69 -7.84
CA LYS A 3 32.83 13.63 -6.82
C LYS A 3 31.61 13.52 -5.91
N THR A 4 30.41 13.59 -6.46
CA THR A 4 29.17 13.54 -5.69
C THR A 4 28.44 12.27 -6.08
N PRO A 5 28.23 11.31 -5.15
CA PRO A 5 27.48 10.10 -5.48
C PRO A 5 26.03 10.47 -5.83
N ASP A 6 25.52 9.87 -6.92
CA ASP A 6 24.17 10.05 -7.45
C ASP A 6 23.07 9.39 -6.57
N TYR A 7 23.46 8.79 -5.44
CA TYR A 7 22.59 8.02 -4.56
C TYR A 7 22.79 8.39 -3.10
N ILE A 8 21.75 8.15 -2.29
CA ILE A 8 21.79 8.38 -0.85
C ILE A 8 22.80 7.45 -0.17
N SER A 9 23.58 7.99 0.76
CA SER A 9 24.49 7.16 1.56
C SER A 9 23.72 6.29 2.57
N GLU A 10 24.27 5.12 2.90
CA GLU A 10 23.67 4.20 3.88
C GLU A 10 23.40 4.86 5.23
N LYS A 11 24.35 5.66 5.73
CA LYS A 11 24.20 6.39 7.00
C LYS A 11 23.00 7.33 6.97
N LYS A 12 22.85 8.10 5.88
CA LYS A 12 21.74 9.05 5.71
C LYS A 12 20.40 8.32 5.53
N PHE A 13 20.41 7.17 4.86
CA PHE A 13 19.22 6.32 4.76
C PHE A 13 18.77 5.81 6.14
N LEU A 14 19.68 5.29 6.95
CA LEU A 14 19.38 4.80 8.30
C LEU A 14 18.87 5.93 9.20
N GLU A 15 19.44 7.14 9.08
CA GLU A 15 18.97 8.31 9.80
C GLU A 15 17.52 8.65 9.46
N GLU A 16 17.18 8.75 8.16
CA GLU A 16 15.81 8.99 7.71
C GLU A 16 14.84 7.88 8.14
N LEU A 17 15.30 6.62 8.14
CA LEU A 17 14.51 5.49 8.63
C LEU A 17 14.16 5.65 10.11
N ARG A 18 15.14 6.05 10.95
CA ARG A 18 14.91 6.28 12.38
C ARG A 18 13.98 7.47 12.61
N ARG A 19 14.09 8.54 11.81
CA ARG A 19 13.16 9.69 11.86
C ARG A 19 11.74 9.27 11.51
N TYR A 20 11.57 8.40 10.51
CA TYR A 20 10.26 7.87 10.12
C TYR A 20 9.67 6.99 11.23
N GLN A 21 10.45 6.07 11.81
CA GLN A 21 10.03 5.21 12.92
C GLN A 21 9.58 6.01 14.15
N LYS A 22 10.28 7.11 14.46
CA LYS A 22 9.94 8.03 15.56
C LYS A 22 8.76 8.95 15.25
N GLY A 23 8.23 8.92 14.02
CA GLY A 23 7.15 9.81 13.58
C GLY A 23 7.58 11.26 13.33
N SER A 24 8.89 11.56 13.36
CA SER A 24 9.41 12.92 13.11
C SER A 24 9.29 13.34 11.65
N VAL A 25 9.13 12.38 10.73
CA VAL A 25 8.86 12.64 9.31
C VAL A 25 7.71 11.76 8.83
N SER A 26 6.96 12.29 7.86
CA SER A 26 5.88 11.53 7.23
C SER A 26 6.42 10.47 6.28
N ARG A 27 5.60 9.46 5.98
CA ARG A 27 5.90 8.44 4.97
C ARG A 27 6.27 9.05 3.62
N ARG A 28 5.56 10.11 3.20
CA ARG A 28 5.82 10.81 1.93
C ARG A 28 7.21 11.46 1.91
N HIS A 29 7.62 12.08 3.02
CA HIS A 29 8.95 12.67 3.14
C HIS A 29 10.03 11.60 3.04
N PHE A 30 9.91 10.52 3.83
CA PHE A 30 10.86 9.40 3.82
C PHE A 30 11.02 8.80 2.41
N LEU A 31 9.92 8.48 1.74
CA LEU A 31 9.94 7.91 0.40
C LEU A 31 10.51 8.86 -0.66
N GLY A 32 10.33 10.18 -0.48
CA GLY A 32 10.87 11.21 -1.36
C GLY A 32 12.39 11.37 -1.20
N VAL A 33 12.88 11.49 0.04
CA VAL A 33 14.31 11.71 0.31
C VAL A 33 15.15 10.47 0.00
N THR A 34 14.61 9.27 0.21
CA THR A 34 15.31 8.00 -0.06
C THR A 34 15.22 7.53 -1.51
N GLY A 35 14.35 8.14 -2.34
CA GLY A 35 14.09 7.70 -3.72
C GLY A 35 13.27 6.41 -3.83
N LEU A 36 12.92 5.76 -2.70
CA LEU A 36 12.11 4.54 -2.67
C LEU A 36 10.71 4.74 -3.24
N GLY A 37 10.15 5.95 -3.17
CA GLY A 37 8.88 6.27 -3.81
C GLY A 37 8.94 6.12 -5.33
N LEU A 38 10.01 6.63 -5.95
CA LEU A 38 10.23 6.51 -7.40
C LEU A 38 10.50 5.06 -7.79
N ALA A 39 11.33 4.34 -7.05
CA ALA A 39 11.58 2.92 -7.28
C ALA A 39 10.28 2.10 -7.21
N THR A 40 9.42 2.39 -6.23
CA THR A 40 8.12 1.72 -6.07
C THR A 40 7.17 2.04 -7.23
N ALA A 41 7.17 3.27 -7.74
CA ALA A 41 6.37 3.65 -8.90
C ALA A 41 6.83 2.93 -10.19
N VAL A 42 8.13 2.82 -10.40
CA VAL A 42 8.72 2.06 -11.52
C VAL A 42 8.42 0.56 -11.37
N MET A 43 8.57 -0.01 -10.18
CA MET A 43 8.17 -1.40 -9.97
C MET A 43 6.67 -1.62 -10.16
N GLY A 44 5.84 -0.66 -9.75
CA GLY A 44 4.39 -0.71 -9.98
C GLY A 44 4.02 -0.70 -11.47
N SER A 45 4.81 -0.08 -12.34
CA SER A 45 4.59 -0.13 -13.79
C SER A 45 5.13 -1.40 -14.43
N ALA A 46 6.30 -1.86 -13.98
CA ALA A 46 7.02 -3.00 -14.56
C ALA A 46 6.50 -4.37 -14.08
N VAL A 47 6.00 -4.47 -12.83
CA VAL A 47 5.55 -5.73 -12.22
C VAL A 47 4.01 -5.79 -12.25
N PRO A 48 3.41 -6.67 -13.08
CA PRO A 48 1.95 -6.73 -13.23
C PRO A 48 1.19 -6.95 -11.91
N GLY A 49 1.77 -7.71 -10.97
CA GLY A 49 1.16 -8.00 -9.67
C GLY A 49 1.12 -6.83 -8.68
N LEU A 50 1.96 -5.81 -8.88
CA LEU A 50 2.04 -4.60 -8.04
C LEU A 50 1.27 -3.41 -8.63
N ARG A 51 0.69 -3.56 -9.83
CA ARG A 51 -0.13 -2.53 -10.46
C ARG A 51 -1.36 -2.25 -9.57
N PRO A 52 -1.70 -0.97 -9.33
CA PRO A 52 -2.96 -0.61 -8.69
C PRO A 52 -4.12 -1.18 -9.53
N ARG A 53 -4.80 -2.19 -8.99
CA ARG A 53 -6.02 -2.72 -9.59
C ARG A 53 -7.21 -1.95 -9.07
N LYS A 54 -8.20 -1.69 -9.93
CA LYS A 54 -9.50 -1.22 -9.47
C LYS A 54 -10.03 -2.24 -8.46
N ALA A 55 -10.45 -1.77 -7.29
CA ALA A 55 -11.24 -2.60 -6.39
C ALA A 55 -12.62 -2.73 -7.04
N PHE A 56 -12.82 -3.79 -7.81
CA PHE A 56 -14.14 -4.15 -8.27
C PHE A 56 -14.86 -4.73 -7.05
N ALA A 57 -16.00 -4.13 -6.69
CA ALA A 57 -16.89 -4.66 -5.64
C ALA A 57 -17.60 -5.95 -6.08
N GLU A 58 -17.16 -6.59 -7.16
CA GLU A 58 -17.98 -7.55 -7.88
C GLU A 58 -17.25 -8.86 -8.16
N GLY A 59 -17.96 -9.94 -7.79
CA GLY A 59 -17.44 -11.27 -7.49
C GLY A 59 -17.62 -11.55 -6.00
N LEU A 60 -18.88 -11.67 -5.54
CA LEU A 60 -19.15 -12.25 -4.23
C LEU A 60 -18.39 -13.59 -4.17
N SER A 61 -17.43 -13.70 -3.26
CA SER A 61 -16.83 -14.99 -2.90
C SER A 61 -17.95 -15.96 -2.56
N GLY A 62 -17.84 -17.26 -2.86
CA GLY A 62 -18.84 -18.27 -2.47
C GLY A 62 -19.00 -18.49 -0.95
N THR A 63 -18.48 -17.57 -0.13
CA THR A 63 -18.47 -17.62 1.32
C THR A 63 -18.78 -16.23 1.89
N VAL A 64 -19.70 -16.18 2.86
CA VAL A 64 -20.00 -15.00 3.67
C VAL A 64 -19.30 -15.15 5.02
N ASN A 65 -18.55 -14.13 5.44
CA ASN A 65 -17.86 -14.13 6.72
C ASN A 65 -18.52 -13.16 7.71
N PHE A 66 -18.94 -13.68 8.86
CA PHE A 66 -19.47 -12.90 9.97
C PHE A 66 -18.36 -12.60 10.97
N THR A 67 -17.93 -11.34 11.05
CA THR A 67 -17.10 -10.85 12.17
C THR A 67 -17.97 -10.47 13.37
N THR A 68 -17.60 -10.91 14.56
CA THR A 68 -18.39 -10.69 15.78
C THR A 68 -18.47 -9.23 16.22
N TRP A 69 -17.57 -8.37 15.73
CA TRP A 69 -17.52 -6.93 16.03
C TRP A 69 -16.69 -6.15 14.99
N PRO A 70 -17.04 -4.89 14.66
CA PRO A 70 -18.34 -4.24 14.88
C PRO A 70 -19.37 -4.77 13.88
N ASN A 71 -20.65 -4.74 14.26
CA ASN A 71 -21.75 -5.23 13.44
C ASN A 71 -21.99 -4.32 12.21
N TYR A 72 -21.28 -4.59 11.13
CA TYR A 72 -21.44 -3.93 9.82
C TYR A 72 -22.14 -4.84 8.80
N PHE A 73 -23.06 -5.71 9.26
CA PHE A 73 -23.84 -6.52 8.35
C PHE A 73 -25.00 -5.71 7.78
N ALA A 74 -24.87 -5.29 6.52
CA ALA A 74 -26.01 -4.81 5.76
C ALA A 74 -26.81 -6.01 5.26
N GLN A 75 -28.11 -6.04 5.54
CA GLN A 75 -29.03 -7.07 5.05
C GLN A 75 -28.96 -7.21 3.51
N GLU A 76 -28.81 -6.08 2.81
CA GLU A 76 -28.63 -6.02 1.36
C GLU A 76 -27.48 -6.90 0.85
N ASN A 77 -26.39 -7.05 1.62
CA ASN A 77 -25.27 -7.92 1.22
C ASN A 77 -25.63 -9.41 1.29
N LEU A 78 -26.48 -9.79 2.24
CA LEU A 78 -26.96 -11.17 2.39
C LEU A 78 -27.94 -11.50 1.27
N ASP A 79 -28.89 -10.60 0.99
CA ASP A 79 -29.87 -10.77 -0.08
C ASP A 79 -29.18 -10.89 -1.45
N ASN A 80 -28.18 -10.04 -1.69
CA ASN A 80 -27.36 -10.08 -2.90
C ASN A 80 -26.50 -11.36 -3.00
N PHE A 81 -26.00 -11.90 -1.89
CA PHE A 81 -25.30 -13.19 -1.88
C PHE A 81 -26.26 -14.32 -2.27
N THR A 82 -27.40 -14.43 -1.58
CA THR A 82 -28.42 -15.45 -1.84
C THR A 82 -28.93 -15.44 -3.28
N ALA A 83 -29.03 -14.27 -3.91
CA ALA A 83 -29.48 -14.16 -5.30
C ALA A 83 -28.41 -14.55 -6.34
N LYS A 84 -27.11 -14.47 -6.00
CA LYS A 84 -25.99 -14.58 -6.95
C LYS A 84 -25.13 -15.85 -6.79
N THR A 85 -25.39 -16.68 -5.79
CA THR A 85 -24.80 -18.03 -5.60
C THR A 85 -25.88 -19.09 -5.53
#